data_AF-A0A2V2EM80-F1
#
_entry.id   AF-A0A2V2EM80-F1
#
_cell.length_a   1.000
_cell.length_b   1.000
_cell.length_c   1.000
_cell.angle_alpha   90.00
_cell.angle_beta   90.00
_cell.angle_gamma   90.00
#
_symmetry.space_group_name_H-M   'P 1'
#
loop_
_entity.id
_entity.type
_entity.pdbx_description
1 polymer ?
#
loop_
_entity_poly.entity_id
_entity_poly.type
_entity_poly.pdbx_seq_one_letter_code
_entity_poly.pdbx_strand_id
1 'polypeptide(L)' 'EQDSVDLAKMENVKLKIEGRHDPCIVLRAVPVFESVLAIALVDMLLDEVSI' A
#
# COMPACT_ATOMS: atom_id res chain seq x y z
N GLU A 1 20.77 1.37 3.84
CA GLU A 1 20.46 2.42 4.83
C GLU A 1 19.78 3.57 4.08
N GLN A 2 18.85 4.27 4.74
CA GLN A 2 18.03 5.33 4.15
C GLN A 2 18.02 6.55 5.08
N ASP A 3 17.94 7.76 4.54
CA ASP A 3 17.79 8.97 5.36
C ASP A 3 16.38 9.10 5.92
N SER A 4 16.27 9.46 7.20
CA SER A 4 15.01 9.66 7.91
C SER A 4 15.19 10.62 9.10
N VAL A 5 14.13 10.79 9.90
CA VAL A 5 14.13 11.60 11.13
C VAL A 5 13.64 10.80 12.34
N ASP A 6 14.31 10.95 13.47
CA ASP A 6 13.82 10.47 14.77
C ASP A 6 12.86 11.52 15.35
N LEU A 7 11.57 11.21 15.38
CA LEU A 7 10.53 12.14 15.83
C LEU A 7 10.56 12.42 17.35
N ALA A 8 11.18 11.55 18.15
CA ALA A 8 11.32 11.78 19.58
C ALA A 8 12.48 12.74 19.90
N LYS A 9 13.55 12.68 19.10
CA LYS A 9 14.75 13.52 19.27
C LYS A 9 14.77 14.75 18.37
N MET A 10 13.91 14.79 17.35
CA MET A 10 13.86 15.84 16.33
C MET A 10 15.17 15.99 15.55
N GLU A 11 15.81 14.85 15.22
CA GLU A 11 17.13 14.80 14.60
C GLU A 11 17.16 13.89 13.36
N ASN A 12 18.08 14.17 12.44
CA ASN A 12 18.31 13.31 11.27
C ASN A 12 18.96 11.98 11.69
N VAL A 13 18.49 10.88 11.10
CA VAL A 13 18.98 9.53 11.38
C VAL A 13 19.08 8.70 10.11
N LYS A 14 20.05 7.78 10.06
CA LYS A 14 20.10 6.73 9.04
C LYS A 14 19.23 5.54 9.48
N LEU A 15 18.10 5.35 8.80
CA LEU A 15 17.22 4.20 8.98
C LEU A 15 17.84 2.96 8.30
N LYS A 16 18.08 1.93 9.09
CA LYS A 16 18.47 0.60 8.61
C LYS A 16 17.43 -0.39 9.12
N ILE A 17 16.71 -1.00 8.18
CA ILE A 17 15.73 -2.04 8.52
C ILE A 17 16.39 -3.39 8.28
N GLU A 18 16.23 -4.29 9.25
CA GLU A 18 16.77 -5.64 9.23
C GLU A 18 15.64 -6.66 9.07
N GLY A 19 15.97 -7.85 8.56
CA GLY A 19 15.01 -8.93 8.31
C GLY A 19 14.58 -9.08 6.86
N ARG A 20 13.56 -9.90 6.63
CA ARG A 20 13.08 -10.24 5.28
C ARG A 20 12.14 -9.15 4.76
N HIS A 21 12.55 -8.47 3.70
CA HIS A 21 11.69 -7.57 2.94
C HIS A 21 11.16 -8.26 1.70
N ASP A 22 10.00 -7.79 1.23
CA ASP A 22 9.52 -8.14 -0.09
C ASP A 22 10.36 -7.39 -1.13
N PRO A 23 11.09 -8.10 -2.01
CA PRO A 23 11.92 -7.44 -3.03
C PRO A 23 11.07 -6.82 -4.15
N CYS A 24 9.83 -7.26 -4.34
CA CYS A 24 8.94 -6.76 -5.38
C CYS A 24 7.47 -6.95 -4.96
N ILE A 25 6.92 -5.92 -4.32
CA ILE A 25 5.53 -5.93 -3.85
C ILE A 25 4.49 -6.06 -4.98
N VAL A 26 4.87 -5.76 -6.23
CA VAL A 26 3.96 -5.72 -7.39
C VAL A 26 3.28 -7.06 -7.60
N LEU A 27 4.01 -8.18 -7.43
CA LEU A 27 3.45 -9.52 -7.61
C LEU A 27 2.30 -9.82 -6.63
N ARG A 28 2.38 -9.25 -5.42
CA ARG A 28 1.33 -9.36 -4.40
C ARG A 28 0.23 -8.33 -4.57
N ALA A 29 0.55 -7.18 -5.19
CA ALA A 29 -0.42 -6.12 -5.45
C ALA A 29 -1.44 -6.55 -6.51
N VAL A 30 -1.04 -7.26 -7.57
CA VAL A 30 -1.96 -7.65 -8.67
C VAL A 30 -3.25 -8.32 -8.18
N PRO A 31 -3.23 -9.44 -7.41
CA PRO A 31 -4.46 -10.08 -6.96
C PRO A 31 -5.31 -9.18 -6.02
N VAL A 32 -4.66 -8.26 -5.28
CA VAL A 32 -5.36 -7.28 -4.45
C VAL A 32 -6.09 -6.27 -5.34
N PHE A 33 -5.44 -5.74 -6.36
CA PHE A 33 -6.03 -4.77 -7.30
C PHE A 33 -7.18 -5.37 -8.10
N GLU A 34 -7.07 -6.62 -8.56
CA GLU A 34 -8.17 -7.32 -9.23
C GLU A 34 -9.41 -7.40 -8.34
N SER A 35 -9.23 -7.74 -7.06
CA SER A 35 -10.33 -7.81 -6.09
C SER A 35 -10.93 -6.42 -5.81
N VAL A 36 -10.09 -5.41 -5.62
CA VAL A 36 -10.54 -4.02 -5.41
C VAL A 36 -11.32 -3.51 -6.63
N LEU A 37 -10.85 -3.79 -7.84
CA LEU A 37 -11.55 -3.42 -9.07
C LEU A 37 -12.92 -4.11 -9.16
N ALA A 38 -13.00 -5.41 -8.86
CA ALA A 38 -14.28 -6.11 -8.85
C ALA A 38 -15.28 -5.49 -7.86
N ILE A 39 -14.82 -5.12 -6.67
CA ILE A 39 -15.66 -4.44 -5.67
C ILE A 39 -16.13 -3.08 -6.19
N ALA A 40 -15.22 -2.27 -6.74
CA ALA A 40 -15.56 -0.96 -7.27
C ALA A 40 -16.58 -1.04 -8.43
N LEU A 41 -16.43 -2.03 -9.32
CA LEU A 41 -17.38 -2.24 -10.42
C LEU A 41 -18.77 -2.65 -9.90
N VAL A 42 -18.84 -3.50 -8.87
CA VAL A 42 -20.11 -3.88 -8.25
C VAL A 42 -20.78 -2.66 -7.59
N ASP A 43 -20.01 -1.84 -6.89
CA ASP A 43 -20.48 -0.60 -6.27
C ASP A 43 -21.11 0.34 -7.31
N MET A 44 -20.39 0.59 -8.41
CA MET A 44 -20.88 1.41 -9.53
C MET A 44 -22.17 0.86 -10.16
N LEU A 45 -22.25 -0.48 -10.34
CA LEU A 45 -23.46 -1.11 -10.87
C LEU A 45 -24.66 -0.96 -9.93
N LEU A 46 -24.45 -1.07 -8.61
CA LEU A 46 -25.51 -0.90 -7.63
C LEU A 46 -25.99 0.56 -7.57
N ASP A 47 -25.08 1.52 -7.72
CA ASP A 47 -25.42 2.94 -7.83
C ASP A 47 -26.24 3.24 -9.09
N GLU A 48 -25.88 2.69 -10.26
CA GLU A 48 -26.64 2.87 -11.50
C GLU A 48 -28.03 2.20 -11.47
N VAL A 49 -28.16 1.04 -10.79
CA VAL A 49 -29.43 0.30 -10.68
C VAL A 49 -30.42 0.96 -9.70
N SER A 50 -29.95 1.88 -8.85
CA SER A 50 -30.77 2.55 -7.84
C SER A 50 -31.56 3.78 -8.36
N ILE A 51 -31.66 3.94 -9.69
CA ILE A 51 -32.44 5.00 -10.39
C ILE A 51 -33.80 4.48 -10.85
#